data_AF-A0A453R3Y2-F1
#
_entry.id   AF-A0A453R3Y2-F1
#
_cell.length_a   1.000
_cell.length_b   1.000
_cell.length_c   1.000
_cell.angle_alpha   90.00
_cell.angle_beta   90.00
_cell.angle_gamma   90.00
#
_symmetry.space_group_name_H-M   'P 1'
#
loop_
_entity.id
_entity.type
_entity.pdbx_description
1 polymer ?
#
loop_
_entity_poly.entity_id
_entity_poly.type
_entity_poly.pdbx_seq_one_letter_code
_entity_poly.pdbx_strand_id
1 'polypeptide(L)'
;VLDLSVQYWTSRGWAFLDVNYGGSTGYGREYRERLLKKWGIVDVDDCCSCARFLVENGKVDEQRLCITGRSAGGYTTLASLAFRDTFKAGASLYGIGDITLLRAETHKFESRYMDNLVGKRRSLL
;
A
#
# COMPACT_ATOMS: atom_id res chain seq x y z
N VAL A 1 6.66 14.60 15.57
CA VAL A 1 7.67 13.56 15.85
C VAL A 1 8.68 13.59 14.71
N LEU A 2 9.97 13.43 15.02
CA LEU A 2 11.07 13.44 14.05
C LEU A 2 11.14 12.09 13.33
N ASP A 3 11.08 12.10 11.99
CA ASP A 3 11.37 10.92 11.16
C ASP A 3 12.43 11.28 10.10
N LEU A 4 13.62 10.73 10.26
CA LEU A 4 14.76 11.02 9.38
C LEU A 4 14.56 10.47 7.96
N SER A 5 13.77 9.41 7.79
CA SER A 5 13.48 8.84 6.47
C SER A 5 12.60 9.78 5.64
N VAL A 6 11.62 10.41 6.28
CA VAL A 6 10.79 11.46 5.65
C VAL A 6 11.61 12.72 5.40
N GLN A 7 12.41 13.15 6.39
CA GLN A 7 13.23 14.36 6.26
C GLN A 7 14.29 14.25 5.16
N TYR A 8 14.81 13.06 4.89
CA TYR A 8 15.74 12.84 3.78
C TYR A 8 15.14 13.31 2.45
N TRP A 9 13.86 13.00 2.19
CA TRP A 9 13.15 13.39 0.98
C TRP A 9 12.75 14.87 1.00
N THR A 10 12.14 15.33 2.09
CA THR A 10 11.61 16.70 2.16
C THR A 10 12.71 17.75 2.15
N SER A 11 13.88 17.48 2.74
CA SER A 11 15.06 18.34 2.63
C SER A 11 15.65 18.44 1.22
N ARG A 12 15.23 17.56 0.29
CA ARG A 12 15.68 17.51 -1.12
C ARG A 12 14.60 17.95 -2.10
N GLY A 13 13.57 18.63 -1.62
CA GLY A 13 12.52 19.20 -2.48
C GLY A 13 11.42 18.23 -2.89
N TRP A 14 11.33 17.06 -2.24
CA TRP A 14 10.23 16.12 -2.46
C TRP A 14 9.11 16.35 -1.44
N ALA A 15 7.87 16.43 -1.90
CA ALA A 15 6.73 16.22 -1.00
C ALA A 15 6.67 14.74 -0.59
N PHE A 16 6.34 14.48 0.67
CA PHE A 16 6.18 13.11 1.18
C PHE A 16 4.76 12.94 1.74
N LEU A 17 4.02 11.99 1.19
CA LEU A 17 2.66 11.66 1.58
C LEU A 17 2.67 10.27 2.24
N ASP A 18 2.41 10.23 3.54
CA ASP A 18 2.30 8.98 4.29
C ASP A 18 0.81 8.64 4.51
N VAL A 19 0.36 7.55 3.91
CA VAL A 19 -1.07 7.23 3.77
C VAL A 19 -1.47 6.15 4.78
N ASN A 20 -2.34 6.53 5.73
CA ASN A 20 -3.12 5.56 6.48
C ASN A 20 -4.29 5.10 5.63
N TYR A 21 -4.08 4.12 4.75
CA TYR A 21 -5.13 3.56 3.90
C TYR A 21 -6.15 2.73 4.69
N GLY A 22 -7.32 2.47 4.11
CA GLY A 22 -8.36 1.62 4.69
C GLY A 22 -7.81 0.27 5.15
N GLY A 23 -7.88 -0.01 6.45
CA GLY A 23 -7.14 -1.12 7.07
C GLY A 23 -6.21 -0.69 8.19
N SER A 24 -5.73 0.55 8.16
CA SER A 24 -4.89 1.12 9.21
C SER A 24 -5.59 1.12 10.57
N THR A 25 -4.78 1.07 11.63
CA THR A 25 -5.23 1.12 13.02
C THR A 25 -5.37 2.56 13.52
N GLY A 26 -6.01 2.75 14.67
CA GLY A 26 -6.18 4.09 15.28
C GLY A 26 -7.47 4.82 14.89
N TYR A 27 -8.22 4.29 13.92
CA TYR A 27 -9.45 4.90 13.39
C TYR A 27 -10.73 4.08 13.68
N GLY A 28 -10.65 3.15 14.63
CA GLY A 28 -11.76 2.27 14.99
C GLY A 28 -11.85 0.98 14.16
N ARG A 29 -12.74 0.08 14.59
CA ARG A 29 -12.89 -1.26 14.01
C ARG A 29 -13.36 -1.21 12.56
N GLU A 30 -14.35 -0.37 12.27
CA GLU A 30 -14.90 -0.23 10.93
C GLU A 30 -13.83 0.14 9.91
N TYR A 31 -12.98 1.11 10.23
CA TYR A 31 -11.88 1.53 9.36
C TYR A 31 -10.87 0.41 9.11
N ARG A 32 -10.49 -0.32 10.17
CA ARG A 32 -9.58 -1.46 10.08
C ARG A 32 -10.17 -2.60 9.24
N GLU A 33 -11.47 -2.83 9.34
CA GLU A 33 -12.15 -3.91 8.63
C GLU A 33 -12.37 -3.61 7.14
N ARG A 34 -12.14 -2.37 6.68
CA ARG A 34 -12.16 -2.01 5.24
C ARG A 34 -11.20 -2.87 4.40
N LEU A 35 -10.10 -3.34 4.99
CA LEU A 35 -9.11 -4.17 4.28
C LEU A 35 -9.48 -5.65 4.18
N LEU A 36 -10.50 -6.10 4.90
CA LEU A 36 -10.89 -7.51 4.88
C LEU A 36 -11.29 -7.95 3.47
N LYS A 37 -10.56 -8.94 2.95
CA LYS A 37 -10.69 -9.51 1.60
C LYS A 37 -10.45 -8.50 0.48
N LYS A 38 -9.78 -7.38 0.79
CA LYS A 38 -9.57 -6.24 -0.12
C LYS A 38 -8.12 -5.76 -0.15
N TRP A 39 -7.18 -6.51 0.41
CA TRP A 39 -5.75 -6.20 0.30
C TRP A 39 -5.27 -6.36 -1.16
N GLY A 40 -4.53 -5.38 -1.66
CA GLY A 40 -4.22 -5.17 -3.08
C GLY A 40 -5.28 -4.36 -3.85
N ILE A 41 -6.37 -3.97 -3.19
CA ILE A 41 -7.43 -3.14 -3.77
C ILE A 41 -7.56 -1.85 -2.96
N VAL A 42 -8.00 -1.94 -1.71
CA VAL A 42 -8.28 -0.76 -0.87
C VAL A 42 -7.01 0.03 -0.57
N ASP A 43 -5.93 -0.64 -0.20
CA ASP A 43 -4.63 -0.03 0.06
C ASP A 43 -4.05 0.64 -1.20
N VAL A 44 -4.19 0.00 -2.36
CA VAL A 44 -3.71 0.54 -3.64
C VAL A 44 -4.53 1.75 -4.07
N ASP A 45 -5.86 1.65 -4.00
CA ASP A 45 -6.79 2.68 -4.44
C ASP A 45 -6.76 3.90 -3.52
N ASP A 46 -6.68 3.72 -2.20
CA ASP A 46 -6.53 4.83 -1.26
C ASP A 46 -5.20 5.57 -1.49
N CYS A 47 -4.08 4.86 -1.69
CA CYS A 47 -2.79 5.47 -2.02
C CYS A 47 -2.84 6.28 -3.34
N CYS A 48 -3.44 5.70 -4.38
CA CYS A 48 -3.60 6.38 -5.67
C CYS A 48 -4.50 7.63 -5.54
N SER A 49 -5.60 7.51 -4.78
CA SER A 49 -6.55 8.60 -4.59
C SER A 49 -5.93 9.76 -3.82
N CYS A 50 -5.16 9.51 -2.77
CA CYS A 50 -4.46 10.57 -2.04
C CYS A 50 -3.41 11.27 -2.93
N ALA A 51 -2.68 10.54 -3.78
CA ALA A 51 -1.73 11.14 -4.72
C ALA A 51 -2.44 12.03 -5.75
N ARG A 52 -3.53 11.53 -6.36
CA ARG A 52 -4.35 12.30 -7.32
C ARG A 52 -4.97 13.53 -6.70
N PHE A 53 -5.46 13.44 -5.46
CA PHE A 53 -5.97 14.58 -4.72
C PHE A 53 -4.92 15.70 -4.62
N LEU A 54 -3.65 15.37 -4.34
CA LEU A 54 -2.59 16.38 -4.29
C LEU A 54 -2.27 16.98 -5.66
N VAL A 55 -2.36 16.20 -6.75
CA VAL A 55 -2.23 16.69 -8.13
C VAL A 55 -3.35 17.67 -8.46
N GLU A 56 -4.61 17.28 -8.23
CA GLU A 56 -5.80 18.09 -8.52
C GLU A 56 -5.80 19.42 -7.75
N ASN A 57 -5.19 19.43 -6.56
CA ASN A 57 -5.02 20.63 -5.75
C ASN A 57 -3.72 21.42 -6.06
N GLY A 58 -3.01 21.07 -7.14
CA GLY A 58 -1.81 21.75 -7.60
C GLY A 58 -0.63 21.70 -6.63
N LYS A 59 -0.59 20.69 -5.74
CA LYS A 59 0.45 20.55 -4.70
C LYS A 59 1.65 19.75 -5.17
N VAL A 60 1.46 18.87 -6.15
CA VAL A 60 2.51 17.99 -6.71
C VAL A 60 2.33 17.86 -8.22
N ASP A 61 3.39 17.45 -8.90
CA ASP A 61 3.40 17.24 -10.34
C ASP A 61 3.01 15.79 -10.67
N GLU A 62 1.96 15.62 -11.46
CA GLU A 62 1.43 14.32 -11.89
C GLU A 62 2.48 13.46 -12.61
N GLN A 63 3.38 14.09 -13.36
CA GLN A 63 4.42 13.39 -14.11
C GLN A 63 5.62 12.98 -13.25
N ARG A 64 5.61 13.33 -11.96
CA ARG A 64 6.70 13.04 -11.00
C ARG A 64 6.20 12.36 -9.72
N LEU A 65 5.18 11.53 -9.83
CA LEU A 65 4.68 10.71 -8.73
C LEU A 65 5.46 9.41 -8.58
N CYS A 66 5.94 9.12 -7.37
CA CYS A 66 6.62 7.89 -6.99
C CYS A 66 5.95 7.25 -5.77
N ILE A 67 6.00 5.92 -5.66
CA ILE A 67 5.48 5.17 -4.51
C ILE A 67 6.56 4.28 -3.89
N THR A 68 6.61 4.21 -2.56
CA THR A 68 7.55 3.35 -1.84
C THR A 68 6.87 2.69 -0.65
N GLY A 69 7.31 1.48 -0.31
CA GLY A 69 6.72 0.72 0.78
C GLY A 69 7.56 -0.46 1.22
N ARG A 70 7.38 -0.84 2.49
CA ARG A 70 8.11 -1.92 3.16
C ARG A 70 7.14 -3.04 3.51
N SER A 71 7.54 -4.32 3.38
CA SER A 71 6.70 -5.47 3.76
C SER A 71 5.32 -5.41 3.09
N ALA A 72 4.21 -5.30 3.85
CA ALA A 72 2.87 -5.17 3.29
C ALA A 72 2.73 -3.98 2.33
N GLY A 73 3.33 -2.82 2.65
CA GLY A 73 3.35 -1.66 1.75
C GLY A 73 4.23 -1.88 0.51
N GLY A 74 5.18 -2.83 0.57
CA GLY A 74 5.94 -3.26 -0.60
C GLY A 74 5.07 -4.03 -1.60
N TYR A 75 4.09 -4.80 -1.13
CA TYR A 75 3.07 -5.38 -2.01
C TYR A 75 2.17 -4.30 -2.60
N THR A 76 1.69 -3.34 -1.79
CA THR A 76 0.91 -2.18 -2.29
C THR A 76 1.69 -1.41 -3.36
N THR A 77 3.01 -1.24 -3.19
CA THR A 77 3.90 -0.62 -4.17
C THR A 77 3.92 -1.41 -5.48
N LEU A 78 4.19 -2.72 -5.42
CA LEU A 78 4.22 -3.58 -6.60
C LEU A 78 2.86 -3.63 -7.31
N ALA A 79 1.78 -3.78 -6.55
CA ALA A 79 0.41 -3.83 -7.07
C ALA A 79 0.00 -2.49 -7.72
N SER A 80 0.40 -1.36 -7.13
CA SER A 80 0.17 -0.04 -7.73
C SER A 80 0.87 0.11 -9.07
N LEU A 81 2.12 -0.35 -9.20
CA LEU A 81 2.86 -0.30 -10.46
C LEU A 81 2.35 -1.29 -11.49
N ALA A 82 1.84 -2.45 -11.07
CA ALA A 82 1.36 -3.50 -11.96
C ALA A 82 -0.07 -3.27 -12.46
N PHE A 83 -0.93 -2.68 -11.63
CA PHE A 83 -2.38 -2.66 -11.87
C PHE A 83 -3.01 -1.27 -11.88
N ARG A 84 -2.22 -0.20 -11.73
CA ARG A 84 -2.67 1.20 -11.84
C ARG A 84 -1.66 2.00 -12.67
N ASP A 85 -2.11 3.12 -13.22
CA ASP A 85 -1.28 4.08 -13.97
C ASP A 85 -1.25 5.42 -13.24
N THR A 86 -0.80 5.40 -11.98
CA THR A 86 -0.70 6.61 -11.14
C THR A 86 0.75 7.03 -10.89
N PHE A 87 1.64 6.06 -10.67
CA PHE A 87 3.04 6.33 -10.28
C PHE A 87 4.00 6.01 -11.42
N LYS A 88 5.01 6.86 -11.62
CA LYS A 88 6.02 6.71 -12.68
C LYS A 88 7.19 5.82 -12.27
N ALA A 89 7.42 5.67 -10.97
CA ALA A 89 8.39 4.75 -10.42
C ALA A 89 7.96 4.29 -9.03
N GLY A 90 8.55 3.19 -8.55
CA GLY A 90 8.41 2.82 -7.15
C GLY A 90 9.48 1.90 -6.62
N ALA A 91 9.58 1.85 -5.30
CA ALA A 91 10.57 1.07 -4.57
C ALA A 91 9.88 0.14 -3.57
N SER A 92 9.94 -1.17 -3.83
CA SER A 92 9.43 -2.20 -2.92
C SER A 92 10.57 -2.75 -2.07
N LEU A 93 10.51 -2.54 -0.76
CA LEU A 93 11.50 -3.02 0.19
C LEU A 93 10.96 -4.28 0.85
N TYR A 94 11.56 -5.44 0.51
CA TYR A 94 11.18 -6.78 1.01
C TYR A 94 9.66 -6.98 1.03
N GLY A 95 9.00 -6.48 -0.01
CA GLY A 95 7.57 -6.60 -0.20
C GLY A 95 7.15 -8.01 -0.58
N ILE A 96 5.89 -8.34 -0.28
CA ILE A 96 5.31 -9.61 -0.71
C ILE A 96 5.10 -9.54 -2.24
N GLY A 97 5.85 -10.34 -3.00
CA GLY A 97 5.71 -10.44 -4.46
C GLY A 97 4.74 -11.55 -4.91
N ASP A 98 4.55 -12.57 -4.07
CA ASP A 98 3.65 -13.70 -4.34
C ASP A 98 2.86 -14.06 -3.07
N ILE A 99 1.56 -13.78 -3.10
CA ILE A 99 0.63 -14.08 -2.02
C ILE A 99 0.40 -15.59 -1.87
N THR A 100 0.45 -16.34 -2.96
CA THR A 100 0.25 -17.80 -2.94
C THR A 100 1.44 -18.47 -2.25
N LEU A 101 2.65 -18.03 -2.55
CA LEU A 101 3.86 -18.51 -1.87
C LEU A 101 3.84 -18.12 -0.39
N LEU A 102 3.51 -16.87 -0.07
CA LEU A 102 3.37 -16.43 1.32
C LEU A 102 2.40 -17.33 2.08
N ARG A 103 1.22 -17.62 1.52
CA ARG A 103 0.24 -18.54 2.12
C ARG A 103 0.78 -19.94 2.39
N ALA A 104 1.68 -20.44 1.54
CA ALA A 104 2.24 -21.78 1.64
C ALA A 104 3.34 -21.86 2.70
N GLU A 105 4.13 -20.80 2.85
CA GLU A 105 5.31 -20.77 3.72
C GLU A 105 5.06 -20.11 5.08
N THR A 106 3.96 -19.36 5.22
CA THR A 106 3.60 -18.69 6.48
C THR A 106 3.51 -19.68 7.64
N HIS A 107 4.14 -19.32 8.77
CA HIS A 107 4.12 -20.12 9.99
C HIS A 107 2.70 -20.31 10.55
N LYS A 108 2.51 -21.39 11.31
CA LYS A 108 1.21 -21.79 11.88
C LYS A 108 0.49 -20.67 12.64
N PHE A 109 1.22 -19.77 13.30
CA PHE A 109 0.65 -18.63 14.03
C PHE A 109 -0.14 -17.66 13.13
N GLU A 110 0.34 -17.43 11.92
CA GLU A 110 -0.29 -16.57 10.91
C GLU A 110 -1.09 -17.37 9.89
N SER A 111 -1.32 -18.66 10.15
CA SER A 111 -2.16 -19.48 9.29
C SER A 111 -3.55 -18.84 9.16
N ARG A 112 -4.10 -18.86 7.94
CA ARG A 112 -5.38 -18.21 7.59
C ARG A 112 -5.40 -16.68 7.65
N TYR A 113 -4.34 -16.00 8.07
CA TYR A 113 -4.30 -14.54 8.09
C TYR A 113 -4.57 -13.96 6.69
N MET A 114 -3.95 -14.56 5.67
CA MET A 114 -4.19 -14.22 4.28
C MET A 114 -5.61 -14.52 3.77
N ASP A 115 -6.34 -15.47 4.38
CA ASP A 115 -7.75 -15.71 3.99
C ASP A 115 -8.63 -14.51 4.38
N ASN A 116 -8.27 -13.82 5.46
CA ASN A 116 -8.96 -12.61 5.90
C ASN A 116 -8.61 -11.39 5.05
N LEU A 117 -7.37 -11.27 4.57
CA LEU A 117 -6.92 -10.08 3.84
C LEU A 117 -7.21 -10.11 2.34
N VAL A 118 -7.11 -11.26 1.67
CA VAL A 118 -7.36 -11.36 0.21
C VAL A 118 -8.47 -12.34 -0.15
N GLY A 119 -9.13 -12.94 0.83
CA GLY A 119 -10.23 -13.88 0.62
C GLY A 119 -9.78 -15.32 0.33
N LYS A 120 -10.66 -16.30 0.54
CA LYS A 120 -10.33 -17.72 0.31
C LYS A 120 -10.10 -17.99 -1.18
N ARG A 121 -9.20 -18.94 -1.50
CA ARG A 121 -8.85 -19.36 -2.88
C ARG A 121 -10.05 -19.72 -3.77
N ARG A 122 -11.21 -20.03 -3.19
CA ARG A 122 -12.43 -20.47 -3.89
C ARG A 122 -13.26 -19.34 -4.52
N SER A 123 -12.86 -18.07 -4.40
CA SER A 123 -13.55 -16.92 -5.01
C SER A 123 -12.89 -16.38 -6.29
N LEU A 124 -11.96 -17.14 -6.87
CA LEU A 124 -11.23 -16.80 -8.11
C LEU A 124 -11.42 -17.85 -9.22
N LEU A 125 -12.45 -18.69 -9.11
CA LEU A 125 -12.98 -19.55 -10.18
C LEU A 125 -14.47 -19.28 -10.34
#